data_AF-A0A2E1KDQ8-F1
#
_entry.id   AF-A0A2E1KDQ8-F1
#
_cell.length_a   1.000
_cell.length_b   1.000
_cell.length_c   1.000
_cell.angle_alpha   90.00
_cell.angle_beta   90.00
_cell.angle_gamma   90.00
#
_symmetry.space_group_name_H-M   'P 1'
#
loop_
_entity.id
_entity.type
_entity.pdbx_description
1 polymer ?
#
loop_
_entity_poly.entity_id
_entity_poly.type
_entity_poly.pdbx_seq_one_letter_code
_entity_poly.pdbx_strand_id
1 'polypeptide(L)'
;FASYRPDICPPAEEAAMLYAEIVEALSPRADLLLIETMSSIEQAEGAMRAAKKTTLPVWLSFSVDDFDGTKLRSGEALSETLSLIERHAPEAVLINCSRPEAVSDAISVISRFGIPFGAYANGFAQISEAFLGDAPTVDVLEQRSDLVPDSYAEFVMRWIDAGATIIGGCCEVGPAHIKEIAKRLIAVGHDIV
;
A
#
# COMPACT_ATOMS: atom_id res chain seq x y z
N PHE A 1 -14.73 -8.67 0.84
CA PHE A 1 -13.61 -9.34 1.54
C PHE A 1 -12.97 -8.37 2.52
N ALA A 2 -12.31 -8.88 3.56
CA ALA A 2 -11.62 -8.07 4.54
C ALA A 2 -10.15 -7.81 4.10
N SER A 3 -9.67 -6.58 4.28
CA SER A 3 -8.42 -6.08 3.67
C SER A 3 -7.11 -6.67 4.20
N TYR A 4 -7.16 -7.63 5.12
CA TYR A 4 -5.97 -8.28 5.72
C TYR A 4 -6.10 -9.80 5.85
N ARG A 5 -7.15 -10.37 5.25
CA ARG A 5 -7.51 -11.79 5.37
C ARG A 5 -7.32 -12.47 4.02
N PRO A 6 -6.08 -12.82 3.64
CA PRO A 6 -5.84 -13.51 2.38
C PRO A 6 -6.54 -14.88 2.33
N ASP A 7 -6.81 -15.49 3.49
CA ASP A 7 -7.46 -16.79 3.65
C ASP A 7 -8.96 -16.79 3.28
N ILE A 8 -9.61 -15.62 3.21
CA ILE A 8 -11.01 -15.50 2.78
C ILE A 8 -11.14 -14.81 1.42
N CYS A 9 -10.02 -14.52 0.75
CA CYS A 9 -10.04 -14.03 -0.61
C CYS A 9 -10.43 -15.18 -1.55
N PRO A 10 -11.41 -14.98 -2.44
CA PRO A 10 -11.76 -16.01 -3.41
C PRO A 10 -10.65 -16.09 -4.48
N PRO A 11 -10.67 -17.15 -5.30
CA PRO A 11 -9.72 -17.27 -6.40
C PRO A 11 -9.76 -16.06 -7.34
N ALA A 12 -8.63 -15.79 -8.01
CA ALA A 12 -8.46 -14.56 -8.81
C ALA A 12 -9.59 -14.30 -9.83
N GLU A 13 -10.15 -15.34 -10.44
CA GLU A 13 -11.25 -15.20 -11.42
C GLU A 13 -12.55 -14.69 -10.77
N GLU A 14 -12.87 -15.20 -9.59
CA GLU A 14 -14.04 -14.77 -8.83
C GLU A 14 -13.81 -13.38 -8.23
N ALA A 15 -12.62 -13.13 -7.67
CA ALA A 15 -12.21 -11.81 -7.21
C ALA A 15 -12.33 -10.77 -8.33
N ALA A 16 -11.92 -11.10 -9.56
CA ALA A 16 -12.01 -10.19 -10.70
C ALA A 16 -13.44 -9.76 -11.04
N MET A 17 -14.43 -10.66 -10.90
CA MET A 17 -15.83 -10.31 -11.10
C MET A 17 -16.32 -9.31 -10.05
N LEU A 18 -15.91 -9.51 -8.80
CA LEU A 18 -16.33 -8.67 -7.68
C LEU A 18 -15.66 -7.29 -7.73
N TYR A 19 -14.37 -7.22 -8.07
CA TYR A 19 -13.69 -5.95 -8.28
C TYR A 19 -14.18 -5.21 -9.52
N ALA A 20 -14.67 -5.89 -10.54
CA ALA A 20 -15.13 -5.24 -11.78
C ALA A 20 -16.31 -4.28 -11.53
N GLU A 21 -17.24 -4.63 -10.64
CA GLU A 21 -18.35 -3.74 -10.26
C GLU A 21 -17.84 -2.42 -9.65
N ILE A 22 -16.85 -2.51 -8.77
CA ILE A 22 -16.22 -1.35 -8.12
C ILE A 22 -15.47 -0.51 -9.16
N VAL A 23 -14.67 -1.14 -10.02
CA VAL A 23 -13.93 -0.47 -11.09
C VAL A 23 -14.88 0.28 -12.03
N GLU A 24 -15.98 -0.34 -12.45
CA GLU A 24 -16.98 0.28 -13.33
C GLU A 24 -17.66 1.48 -12.67
N ALA A 25 -17.98 1.39 -11.38
CA ALA A 25 -18.62 2.48 -10.65
C ALA A 25 -17.68 3.69 -10.44
N LEU A 26 -16.39 3.45 -10.18
CA LEU A 26 -15.41 4.50 -9.87
C LEU A 26 -14.79 5.14 -11.11
N SER A 27 -14.51 4.36 -12.16
CA SER A 27 -13.72 4.81 -13.32
C SER A 27 -14.23 6.10 -13.99
N PRO A 28 -15.54 6.36 -14.16
CA PRO A 28 -16.01 7.56 -14.86
C PRO A 28 -15.72 8.89 -14.13
N ARG A 29 -15.25 8.85 -12.87
CA ARG A 29 -15.07 10.04 -12.01
C ARG A 29 -13.70 10.08 -11.33
N ALA A 30 -12.78 9.22 -11.72
CA ALA A 30 -11.46 9.11 -11.14
C ALA A 30 -10.38 9.43 -12.17
N ASP A 31 -9.29 10.02 -11.73
CA ASP A 31 -8.11 10.29 -12.57
C ASP A 31 -7.19 9.06 -12.66
N LEU A 32 -7.23 8.19 -11.63
CA LEU A 32 -6.47 6.95 -11.54
C LEU A 32 -7.22 5.94 -10.65
N LEU A 33 -6.88 4.66 -10.77
CA LEU A 33 -7.30 3.62 -9.82
C LEU A 33 -6.13 3.17 -8.97
N LEU A 34 -6.24 3.36 -7.66
CA LEU A 34 -5.31 2.84 -6.68
C LEU A 34 -5.90 1.56 -6.06
N ILE A 35 -5.35 0.42 -6.44
CA ILE A 35 -5.70 -0.89 -5.88
C ILE A 35 -4.87 -1.10 -4.64
N GLU A 36 -5.40 -0.72 -3.48
CA GLU A 36 -4.62 -0.72 -2.23
C GLU A 36 -4.87 -1.89 -1.29
N THR A 37 -3.89 -2.13 -0.42
CA THR A 37 -3.95 -3.12 0.66
C THR A 37 -4.15 -4.55 0.15
N MET A 38 -3.50 -4.90 -0.96
CA MET A 38 -3.50 -6.29 -1.43
C MET A 38 -2.61 -7.14 -0.52
N SER A 39 -3.19 -8.17 0.09
CA SER A 39 -2.53 -9.02 1.09
C SER A 39 -1.98 -10.34 0.55
N SER A 40 -2.25 -10.66 -0.73
CA SER A 40 -1.73 -11.84 -1.44
C SER A 40 -1.54 -11.56 -2.93
N ILE A 41 -0.74 -12.39 -3.60
CA ILE A 41 -0.56 -12.32 -5.07
C ILE A 41 -1.89 -12.62 -5.77
N GLU A 42 -2.64 -13.61 -5.28
CA GLU A 42 -3.92 -14.01 -5.88
C GLU A 42 -4.98 -12.89 -5.80
N GLN A 43 -5.04 -12.18 -4.68
CA GLN A 43 -5.94 -11.04 -4.52
C GLN A 43 -5.58 -9.91 -5.50
N ALA A 44 -4.28 -9.57 -5.58
CA ALA A 44 -3.79 -8.58 -6.52
C ALA A 44 -4.06 -8.98 -7.98
N GLU A 45 -3.91 -10.25 -8.33
CA GLU A 45 -4.19 -10.77 -9.67
C GLU A 45 -5.66 -10.56 -10.04
N GLY A 46 -6.58 -10.87 -9.14
CA GLY A 46 -8.02 -10.63 -9.35
C GLY A 46 -8.34 -9.16 -9.56
N ALA A 47 -7.81 -8.28 -8.72
CA ALA A 47 -8.03 -6.83 -8.85
C ALA A 47 -7.43 -6.25 -10.13
N MET A 48 -6.20 -6.66 -10.51
CA MET A 48 -5.57 -6.23 -11.76
C MET A 48 -6.33 -6.72 -12.99
N ARG A 49 -6.89 -7.94 -12.97
CA ARG A 49 -7.76 -8.44 -14.05
C ARG A 49 -9.02 -7.58 -14.21
N ALA A 50 -9.65 -7.18 -13.10
CA ALA A 50 -10.81 -6.30 -13.14
C ALA A 50 -10.46 -4.93 -13.74
N ALA A 51 -9.30 -4.38 -13.35
CA ALA A 51 -8.84 -3.08 -13.82
C ALA A 51 -8.50 -3.02 -15.32
N LYS A 52 -8.26 -4.16 -16.00
CA LYS A 52 -8.07 -4.18 -17.48
C LYS A 52 -9.25 -3.64 -18.28
N LYS A 53 -10.44 -3.52 -17.68
CA LYS A 53 -11.63 -2.96 -18.33
C LYS A 53 -11.64 -1.44 -18.37
N THR A 54 -10.78 -0.77 -17.58
CA THR A 54 -10.65 0.68 -17.57
C THR A 54 -9.49 1.15 -18.44
N THR A 55 -9.51 2.43 -18.79
CA THR A 55 -8.40 3.12 -19.48
C THR A 55 -7.63 4.04 -18.53
N LEU A 56 -8.04 4.11 -17.26
CA LEU A 56 -7.34 4.90 -16.26
C LEU A 56 -5.98 4.29 -15.92
N PRO A 57 -4.99 5.13 -15.57
CA PRO A 57 -3.78 4.68 -14.87
C PRO A 57 -4.13 3.81 -13.66
N VAL A 58 -3.40 2.70 -13.49
CA VAL A 58 -3.59 1.77 -12.37
C VAL A 58 -2.34 1.74 -11.53
N TRP A 59 -2.49 2.01 -10.24
CA TRP A 59 -1.46 1.83 -9.22
C TRP A 59 -1.82 0.64 -8.35
N LEU A 60 -0.81 -0.15 -7.98
CA LEU A 60 -1.00 -1.36 -7.17
C LEU A 60 -0.24 -1.21 -5.85
N SER A 61 -0.94 -1.28 -4.72
CA SER A 61 -0.34 -1.23 -3.38
C SER A 61 -0.54 -2.53 -2.61
N PHE A 62 0.54 -3.01 -2.01
CA PHE A 62 0.54 -4.21 -1.19
C PHE A 62 0.59 -3.88 0.30
N SER A 63 0.03 -4.77 1.13
CA SER A 63 0.25 -4.79 2.57
C SER A 63 1.15 -5.97 2.92
N VAL A 64 2.16 -5.71 3.75
CA VAL A 64 3.22 -6.65 4.11
C VAL A 64 3.08 -7.08 5.56
N ASP A 65 3.77 -8.15 5.93
CA ASP A 65 3.89 -8.54 7.33
C ASP A 65 4.55 -7.43 8.15
N ASP A 66 4.01 -7.16 9.35
CA ASP A 66 4.44 -6.04 10.20
C ASP A 66 5.84 -6.25 10.83
N PHE A 67 6.37 -7.46 10.79
CA PHE A 67 7.67 -7.83 11.36
C PHE A 67 8.66 -8.39 10.31
N ASP A 68 8.18 -8.72 9.11
CA ASP A 68 8.99 -9.09 7.95
C ASP A 68 8.41 -8.45 6.67
N GLY A 69 8.80 -7.20 6.41
CA GLY A 69 8.30 -6.44 5.26
C GLY A 69 8.70 -7.02 3.89
N THR A 70 9.52 -8.08 3.86
CA THR A 70 9.84 -8.81 2.63
C THR A 70 8.76 -9.83 2.23
N LYS A 71 7.73 -10.01 3.06
CA LYS A 71 6.61 -10.92 2.80
C LYS A 71 5.28 -10.18 2.78
N LEU A 72 4.40 -10.63 1.89
CA LEU A 72 2.98 -10.28 1.95
C LEU A 72 2.34 -10.88 3.21
N ARG A 73 1.18 -10.39 3.61
CA ARG A 73 0.43 -10.95 4.75
C ARG A 73 -0.03 -12.40 4.53
N SER A 74 -0.07 -12.88 3.29
CA SER A 74 -0.26 -14.29 2.94
C SER A 74 0.97 -15.17 3.22
N GLY A 75 2.12 -14.57 3.53
CA GLY A 75 3.41 -15.24 3.71
C GLY A 75 4.22 -15.41 2.43
N GLU A 76 3.64 -15.10 1.26
CA GLU A 76 4.33 -15.09 -0.04
C GLU A 76 5.43 -14.02 -0.04
N ALA A 77 6.54 -14.27 -0.74
CA ALA A 77 7.61 -13.28 -0.80
C ALA A 77 7.18 -12.08 -1.68
N LEU A 78 7.37 -10.86 -1.20
CA LEU A 78 7.00 -9.65 -1.94
C LEU A 78 7.70 -9.58 -3.31
N SER A 79 8.92 -10.12 -3.42
CA SER A 79 9.65 -10.21 -4.70
C SER A 79 8.93 -11.06 -5.76
N GLU A 80 8.09 -12.01 -5.36
CA GLU A 80 7.33 -12.86 -6.29
C GLU A 80 6.23 -12.07 -7.02
N THR A 81 5.81 -10.91 -6.48
CA THR A 81 4.86 -10.01 -7.14
C THR A 81 5.40 -9.42 -8.45
N LEU A 82 6.72 -9.46 -8.69
CA LEU A 82 7.33 -8.95 -9.92
C LEU A 82 6.72 -9.59 -11.17
N SER A 83 6.44 -10.89 -11.15
CA SER A 83 5.81 -11.58 -12.28
C SER A 83 4.39 -11.09 -12.58
N LEU A 84 3.65 -10.68 -11.54
CA LEU A 84 2.32 -10.08 -11.68
C LEU A 84 2.43 -8.67 -12.23
N ILE A 85 3.39 -7.88 -11.73
CA ILE A 85 3.67 -6.51 -12.17
C ILE A 85 4.08 -6.50 -13.64
N GLU A 86 4.98 -7.38 -14.08
CA GLU A 86 5.37 -7.50 -15.49
C GLU A 86 4.19 -7.89 -16.40
N ARG A 87 3.27 -8.72 -15.90
CA ARG A 87 2.11 -9.20 -16.68
C ARG A 87 1.04 -8.13 -16.87
N HIS A 88 0.76 -7.34 -15.85
CA HIS A 88 -0.35 -6.38 -15.87
C HIS A 88 0.10 -4.93 -16.01
N ALA A 89 1.40 -4.66 -15.85
CA ALA A 89 2.05 -3.36 -16.05
C ALA A 89 1.33 -2.19 -15.36
N PRO A 90 1.13 -2.22 -14.02
CA PRO A 90 0.67 -1.04 -13.30
C PRO A 90 1.67 0.12 -13.47
N GLU A 91 1.17 1.35 -13.47
CA GLU A 91 2.03 2.55 -13.62
C GLU A 91 2.87 2.85 -12.37
N ALA A 92 2.46 2.33 -11.20
CA ALA A 92 3.23 2.40 -9.99
C ALA A 92 2.96 1.23 -9.04
N VAL A 93 3.95 0.90 -8.21
CA VAL A 93 3.83 -0.09 -7.12
C VAL A 93 4.11 0.55 -5.77
N LEU A 94 3.18 0.40 -4.83
CA LEU A 94 3.25 1.02 -3.52
C LEU A 94 3.20 -0.02 -2.40
N ILE A 95 3.58 0.40 -1.19
CA ILE A 95 3.35 -0.36 0.05
C ILE A 95 2.54 0.50 1.00
N ASN A 96 1.48 -0.08 1.56
CA ASN A 96 0.64 0.62 2.52
C ASN A 96 0.15 -0.27 3.66
N CYS A 97 -0.55 0.34 4.62
CA CYS A 97 -1.27 -0.40 5.65
C CYS A 97 -0.39 -1.37 6.46
N SER A 98 0.86 -1.00 6.69
CA SER A 98 1.85 -1.78 7.44
C SER A 98 2.69 -0.82 8.28
N ARG A 99 3.43 -1.35 9.26
CA ARG A 99 4.33 -0.53 10.08
C ARG A 99 5.42 0.18 9.25
N PRO A 100 5.85 1.41 9.61
CA PRO A 100 6.89 2.12 8.86
C PRO A 100 8.21 1.35 8.74
N GLU A 101 8.55 0.53 9.74
CA GLU A 101 9.73 -0.35 9.70
C GLU A 101 9.59 -1.41 8.60
N ALA A 102 8.49 -2.18 8.60
CA ALA A 102 8.22 -3.17 7.55
C ALA A 102 8.10 -2.54 6.15
N VAL A 103 7.50 -1.35 6.06
CA VAL A 103 7.46 -0.59 4.81
C VAL A 103 8.87 -0.26 4.30
N SER A 104 9.82 0.04 5.19
CA SER A 104 11.21 0.32 4.80
C SER A 104 11.90 -0.92 4.23
N ASP A 105 11.62 -2.10 4.80
CA ASP A 105 12.10 -3.38 4.24
C ASP A 105 11.50 -3.64 2.86
N ALA A 106 10.18 -3.43 2.72
CA ALA A 106 9.45 -3.59 1.48
C ALA A 106 9.93 -2.65 0.37
N ILE A 107 10.24 -1.39 0.70
CA ILE A 107 10.84 -0.40 -0.22
C ILE A 107 12.17 -0.91 -0.79
N SER A 108 12.98 -1.58 0.03
CA SER A 108 14.25 -2.17 -0.42
C SER A 108 14.07 -3.31 -1.45
N VAL A 109 12.90 -3.94 -1.46
CA VAL A 109 12.49 -4.96 -2.45
C VAL A 109 11.97 -4.28 -3.72
N ILE A 110 10.94 -3.45 -3.60
CA ILE A 110 10.20 -2.93 -4.77
C ILE A 110 10.97 -1.86 -5.55
N SER A 111 11.95 -1.19 -4.94
CA SER A 111 12.88 -0.28 -5.62
C SER A 111 13.64 -0.91 -6.79
N ARG A 112 13.71 -2.25 -6.82
CA ARG A 112 14.39 -3.03 -7.86
C ARG A 112 13.50 -3.37 -9.06
N PHE A 113 12.20 -3.07 -9.01
CA PHE A 113 11.25 -3.46 -10.05
C PHE A 113 11.30 -2.56 -11.30
N GLY A 114 12.01 -1.43 -11.25
CA GLY A 114 12.25 -0.58 -12.42
C GLY A 114 11.05 0.24 -12.88
N ILE A 115 10.01 0.37 -12.05
CA ILE A 115 8.84 1.23 -12.27
C ILE A 115 8.68 2.21 -11.10
N PRO A 116 7.92 3.30 -11.26
CA PRO A 116 7.62 4.22 -10.17
C PRO A 116 7.10 3.48 -8.93
N PHE A 117 7.61 3.86 -7.76
CA PHE A 117 7.25 3.19 -6.53
C PHE A 117 7.18 4.15 -5.35
N GLY A 118 6.62 3.66 -4.26
CA GLY A 118 6.30 4.52 -3.13
C GLY A 118 5.71 3.80 -1.93
N ALA A 119 5.34 4.58 -0.93
CA ALA A 119 4.76 4.04 0.28
C ALA A 119 3.96 5.04 1.12
N TYR A 120 3.01 4.51 1.87
CA TYR A 120 2.24 5.25 2.87
C TYR A 120 1.88 4.31 4.03
N ALA A 121 2.70 4.33 5.08
CA ALA A 121 2.60 3.43 6.23
C ALA A 121 1.50 3.86 7.23
N ASN A 122 1.15 2.94 8.14
CA ASN A 122 0.28 3.21 9.30
C ASN A 122 1.04 3.94 10.43
N GLY A 123 0.30 4.63 11.30
CA GLY A 123 0.75 5.22 12.56
C GLY A 123 0.53 4.33 13.80
N PHE A 124 0.10 3.08 13.63
CA PHE A 124 -0.14 2.13 14.74
C PHE A 124 1.12 1.35 15.15
N ALA A 125 1.05 0.72 16.34
CA ALA A 125 2.06 -0.22 16.82
C ALA A 125 2.21 -1.46 15.94
N GLN A 126 1.08 -2.06 15.55
CA GLN A 126 0.97 -3.26 14.72
C GLN A 126 -0.50 -3.44 14.30
N ILE A 127 -0.79 -4.24 13.30
CA ILE A 127 -2.14 -4.77 13.10
C ILE A 127 -2.33 -5.95 14.04
N SER A 128 -3.21 -5.81 15.04
CA SER A 128 -3.45 -6.87 16.02
C SER A 128 -4.30 -7.99 15.43
N GLU A 129 -4.16 -9.21 15.97
CA GLU A 129 -5.06 -10.33 15.63
C GLU A 129 -6.54 -9.98 15.88
N ALA A 130 -6.83 -9.08 16.83
CA ALA A 130 -8.18 -8.58 17.07
C ALA A 130 -8.75 -7.75 15.89
N PHE A 131 -7.89 -7.10 15.10
CA PHE A 131 -8.27 -6.42 13.85
C PHE A 131 -8.51 -7.39 12.68
N LEU A 132 -8.23 -8.68 12.86
CA LEU A 132 -8.50 -9.72 11.86
C LEU A 132 -9.85 -10.43 12.07
N GLY A 133 -10.62 -10.05 13.10
CA GLY A 133 -11.98 -10.55 13.37
C GLY A 133 -13.06 -10.03 12.40
N ASP A 134 -14.32 -10.35 12.67
CA ASP A 134 -15.46 -9.83 11.89
C ASP A 134 -15.79 -8.38 12.30
N ALA A 135 -15.71 -7.45 11.34
CA ALA A 135 -16.01 -6.02 11.47
C ALA A 135 -15.26 -5.23 12.59
N PRO A 136 -13.92 -5.31 12.70
CA PRO A 136 -13.17 -4.50 13.66
C PRO A 136 -13.04 -3.05 13.16
N THR A 137 -13.20 -2.10 14.07
CA THR A 137 -12.90 -0.67 13.81
C THR A 137 -11.46 -0.36 14.18
N VAL A 138 -10.92 0.76 13.70
CA VAL A 138 -9.55 1.22 14.05
C VAL A 138 -9.33 1.40 15.56
N ASP A 139 -10.40 1.49 16.35
CA ASP A 139 -10.36 1.68 17.80
C ASP A 139 -9.72 0.52 18.58
N VAL A 140 -9.57 -0.67 17.97
CA VAL A 140 -8.93 -1.84 18.62
C VAL A 140 -7.40 -1.88 18.45
N LEU A 141 -6.82 -0.89 17.78
CA LEU A 141 -5.38 -0.81 17.54
C LEU A 141 -4.74 0.21 18.50
N GLU A 142 -3.65 -0.18 19.17
CA GLU A 142 -2.89 0.73 20.02
C GLU A 142 -2.15 1.76 19.16
N GLN A 143 -2.53 3.04 19.31
CA GLN A 143 -1.80 4.17 18.76
C GLN A 143 -0.38 4.21 19.34
N ARG A 144 0.61 4.31 18.46
CA ARG A 144 2.00 4.57 18.84
C ARG A 144 2.16 6.04 19.17
N SER A 145 2.51 6.36 20.41
CA SER A 145 2.81 7.74 20.83
C SER A 145 4.11 8.28 20.24
N ASP A 146 4.96 7.41 19.70
CA ASP A 146 6.26 7.76 19.13
C ASP A 146 6.22 8.05 17.62
N LEU A 147 5.10 7.80 16.91
CA LEU A 147 4.89 8.16 15.49
C LEU A 147 4.22 9.53 15.32
N VAL A 148 4.76 10.54 16.01
CA VAL A 148 4.43 11.95 15.81
C VAL A 148 4.84 12.42 14.40
N PRO A 149 4.34 13.57 13.91
CA PRO A 149 4.67 14.08 12.57
C PRO A 149 6.15 14.05 12.21
N ASP A 150 7.02 14.47 13.14
CA ASP A 150 8.47 14.51 12.91
C ASP A 150 9.08 13.12 12.71
N SER A 151 8.74 12.14 13.54
CA SER A 151 9.32 10.80 13.48
C SER A 151 8.80 10.01 12.28
N TYR A 152 7.54 10.19 11.90
CA TYR A 152 7.00 9.61 10.67
C TYR A 152 7.71 10.19 9.44
N ALA A 153 7.95 11.51 9.42
CA ALA A 153 8.65 12.15 8.32
C ALA A 153 10.10 11.63 8.16
N GLU A 154 10.79 11.22 9.23
CA GLU A 154 12.11 10.54 9.13
C GLU A 154 12.05 9.20 8.37
N PHE A 155 10.95 8.44 8.47
CA PHE A 155 10.76 7.24 7.63
C PHE A 155 10.56 7.64 6.17
N VAL A 156 9.69 8.62 5.92
CA VAL A 156 9.40 9.10 4.55
C VAL A 156 10.66 9.61 3.86
N MET A 157 11.48 10.41 4.54
CA MET A 157 12.75 10.90 3.96
C MET A 157 13.69 9.75 3.58
N ARG A 158 13.76 8.68 4.38
CA ARG A 158 14.54 7.48 4.03
C ARG A 158 13.98 6.74 2.81
N TRP A 159 12.66 6.70 2.64
CA TRP A 159 12.05 6.11 1.44
C TRP A 159 12.36 6.93 0.19
N ILE A 160 12.33 8.26 0.32
CA ILE A 160 12.72 9.19 -0.75
C ILE A 160 14.21 9.01 -1.12
N ASP A 161 15.10 8.90 -0.13
CA ASP A 161 16.53 8.61 -0.35
C ASP A 161 16.75 7.26 -1.06
N ALA A 162 15.85 6.30 -0.87
CA ALA A 162 15.83 5.03 -1.57
C ALA A 162 15.23 5.10 -2.99
N GLY A 163 14.72 6.26 -3.41
CA GLY A 163 14.18 6.52 -4.74
C GLY A 163 12.65 6.48 -4.84
N ALA A 164 11.92 6.40 -3.73
CA ALA A 164 10.46 6.47 -3.76
C ALA A 164 10.01 7.84 -4.31
N THR A 165 8.96 7.84 -5.13
CA THR A 165 8.41 9.08 -5.73
C THR A 165 6.97 9.34 -5.34
N ILE A 166 6.30 8.37 -4.70
CA ILE A 166 4.92 8.47 -4.26
C ILE A 166 4.90 8.21 -2.75
N ILE A 167 4.48 9.18 -1.97
CA ILE A 167 4.54 9.12 -0.51
C ILE A 167 3.26 9.66 0.10
N GLY A 168 2.87 9.14 1.26
CA GLY A 168 1.65 9.57 1.94
C GLY A 168 1.55 9.02 3.35
N GLY A 169 0.31 8.97 3.84
CA GLY A 169 -0.04 8.39 5.13
C GLY A 169 -1.22 7.44 5.00
N CYS A 170 -1.25 6.39 5.83
CA CYS A 170 -2.39 5.49 5.93
C CYS A 170 -3.11 5.69 7.27
N CYS A 171 -3.55 4.63 7.95
CA CYS A 171 -4.28 4.76 9.21
C CYS A 171 -3.42 5.49 10.26
N GLU A 172 -4.02 6.41 11.03
CA GLU A 172 -3.37 7.26 12.06
C GLU A 172 -2.29 8.24 11.57
N VAL A 173 -2.12 8.40 10.26
CA VAL A 173 -1.26 9.44 9.70
C VAL A 173 -2.15 10.58 9.22
N GLY A 174 -2.16 11.67 10.00
CA GLY A 174 -3.10 12.78 9.81
C GLY A 174 -2.52 13.97 9.03
N PRO A 175 -3.31 15.04 8.86
CA PRO A 175 -2.87 16.25 8.16
C PRO A 175 -1.60 16.89 8.74
N ALA A 176 -1.37 16.76 10.05
CA ALA A 176 -0.15 17.27 10.69
C ALA A 176 1.11 16.54 10.19
N HIS A 177 1.02 15.22 10.02
CA HIS A 177 2.09 14.40 9.43
C HIS A 177 2.34 14.79 7.98
N ILE A 178 1.28 14.89 7.16
CA ILE A 178 1.40 15.31 5.75
C ILE A 178 2.04 16.69 5.62
N LYS A 179 1.67 17.64 6.51
CA LYS A 179 2.27 18.97 6.53
C LYS A 179 3.77 18.93 6.85
N GLU A 180 4.19 18.11 7.81
CA GLU A 180 5.61 17.98 8.16
C GLU A 180 6.41 17.32 7.04
N ILE A 181 5.86 16.26 6.44
CA ILE A 181 6.44 15.63 5.24
C ILE A 181 6.65 16.66 4.13
N ALA A 182 5.60 17.40 3.75
CA ALA A 182 5.66 18.39 2.69
C ALA A 182 6.71 19.48 2.99
N LYS A 183 6.75 19.97 4.24
CA LYS A 183 7.75 20.95 4.69
C LYS A 183 9.17 20.43 4.48
N ARG A 184 9.45 19.17 4.82
CA ARG A 184 10.81 18.59 4.69
C ARG A 184 11.19 18.35 3.23
N LEU A 185 10.26 17.84 2.42
CA LEU A 185 10.48 17.65 0.98
C LEU A 185 10.82 18.96 0.28
N ILE A 186 10.04 20.01 0.55
CA ILE A 186 10.29 21.36 -0.01
C ILE A 186 11.65 21.90 0.48
N ALA A 187 11.99 21.70 1.76
CA ALA A 187 13.25 22.19 2.32
C ALA A 187 14.50 21.57 1.67
N VAL A 188 14.41 20.34 1.16
CA VAL A 188 15.49 19.69 0.41
C VAL A 188 15.36 19.84 -1.11
N GLY A 189 14.39 20.64 -1.58
CA GLY A 189 14.26 21.03 -2.98
C GLY A 189 13.45 20.08 -3.87
N HIS A 190 12.60 19.21 -3.30
CA HIS A 190 11.64 18.46 -4.10
C HIS A 190 10.43 19.30 -4.47
N ASP A 191 9.93 19.10 -5.69
CA ASP A 191 8.62 19.59 -6.13
C ASP A 191 7.55 18.55 -5.78
N ILE A 192 6.46 19.00 -5.17
CA ILE A 192 5.28 18.17 -4.88
C ILE A 192 4.26 18.46 -5.97
N VAL A 193 3.84 17.40 -6.69
CA VAL A 193 2.94 17.46 -7.85
C VAL A 193 1.58 16.91 -7.50
#